data_AF-D8IZM4-F1
#
_entry.id   AF-D8IZM4-F1
#
_cell.length_a   1.000
_cell.length_b   1.000
_cell.length_c   1.000
_cell.angle_alpha   90.00
_cell.angle_beta   90.00
_cell.angle_gamma   90.00
#
_symmetry.space_group_name_H-M   'P 1'
#
loop_
_entity.id
_entity.type
_entity.pdbx_description
1 polymer ?
#
loop_
_entity_poly.entity_id
_entity_poly.type
_entity_poly.pdbx_seq_one_letter_code
_entity_poly.pdbx_strand_id
1 'polypeptide(L)'
;MNVPSTSEPGAPRACWAPCSQACYLTLNWPVAGPAMARGTQQVICEPPQLPQPAHRLLALCDESGLRKLVLHHMRRLRHSPLFARSHNCFDCVSSRIADFVVESCGGPLYYSQRHAHLQAGAGLPLLLDEAGRELWLVQLWHTFDDIGFPPALRADFWAWAEPLSIHLLVRHARVEPPRRYPYELVRSWFHSPATDMLPPIADLIRPSGRSES
;
A
#
# COMPACT_ATOMS: atom_id res chain seq x y z
N MET A 1 32.50 50.10 21.42
CA MET A 1 33.04 49.11 20.47
C MET A 1 32.14 47.89 20.55
N ASN A 2 31.29 47.69 19.54
CA ASN A 2 30.33 46.58 19.51
C ASN A 2 30.65 45.75 18.26
N VAL A 3 30.96 44.47 18.45
CA VAL A 3 31.06 43.48 17.37
C VAL A 3 29.69 42.83 17.25
N PRO A 4 29.01 42.88 16.09
CA PRO A 4 27.85 42.04 15.88
C PRO A 4 28.32 40.66 15.42
N SER A 5 28.01 39.64 16.23
CA SER A 5 28.11 38.24 15.86
C SER A 5 27.16 37.95 14.70
N THR A 6 27.73 37.57 13.56
CA THR A 6 27.03 36.95 12.43
C THR A 6 26.47 35.60 12.85
N SER A 7 25.15 35.49 12.90
CA SER A 7 24.43 34.23 12.94
C SER A 7 24.48 33.57 11.55
N GLU A 8 24.96 32.32 11.49
CA GLU A 8 24.93 31.50 10.29
C GLU A 8 23.48 31.21 9.84
N PRO A 9 23.21 31.12 8.53
CA PRO A 9 21.93 30.64 8.02
C PRO A 9 21.81 29.14 8.27
N GLY A 10 20.92 28.76 9.19
CA GLY A 10 20.55 27.37 9.42
C GLY A 10 20.08 26.70 8.13
N ALA A 11 20.54 25.45 7.93
CA ALA A 11 20.21 24.61 6.79
C ALA A 11 18.70 24.64 6.46
N PRO A 12 18.31 24.60 5.18
CA PRO A 12 16.91 24.66 4.78
C PRO A 12 16.17 23.46 5.36
N ARG A 13 15.36 23.71 6.41
CA ARG A 13 14.36 22.76 6.86
C ARG A 13 13.37 22.59 5.72
N ALA A 14 13.19 21.36 5.24
CA ALA A 14 12.20 21.03 4.24
C ALA A 14 10.81 21.42 4.78
N CYS A 15 10.31 22.58 4.33
CA CYS A 15 8.96 23.03 4.60
C CYS A 15 8.02 22.29 3.64
N TRP A 16 7.20 21.39 4.20
CA TRP A 16 6.15 20.72 3.44
C TRP A 16 5.05 21.74 3.10
N ALA A 17 4.81 21.97 1.81
CA ALA A 17 3.68 22.75 1.31
C ALA A 17 2.68 21.77 0.64
N PRO A 18 1.40 21.71 1.08
CA PRO A 18 0.42 20.84 0.45
C PRO A 18 0.21 21.24 -1.02
N CYS A 19 0.14 20.22 -1.88
CA CYS A 19 -0.02 20.36 -3.32
C CYS A 19 -1.45 20.81 -3.71
N SER A 20 -1.90 21.99 -3.28
CA SER A 20 -3.29 22.45 -3.39
C SER A 20 -4.31 21.53 -2.67
N GLN A 21 -5.54 22.03 -2.46
CA GLN A 21 -6.63 21.26 -1.85
C GLN A 21 -6.98 19.95 -2.61
N ALA A 22 -6.52 19.80 -3.86
CA ALA A 22 -6.73 18.60 -4.69
C ALA A 22 -6.06 17.34 -4.10
N CYS A 23 -4.99 17.51 -3.31
CA CYS A 23 -4.31 16.45 -2.56
C CYS A 23 -5.23 15.81 -1.46
N TYR A 24 -6.39 16.42 -1.14
CA TYR A 24 -7.40 15.94 -0.17
C TYR A 24 -8.65 15.33 -0.80
N LEU A 25 -8.76 15.35 -2.13
CA LEU A 25 -9.95 14.81 -2.78
C LEU A 25 -9.89 13.29 -2.73
N THR A 26 -10.93 12.71 -2.14
CA THR A 26 -11.27 11.29 -2.24
C THR A 26 -11.06 10.81 -3.68
N LEU A 27 -10.30 9.73 -3.84
CA LEU A 27 -10.22 9.02 -5.12
C LEU A 27 -11.59 8.39 -5.36
N ASN A 28 -12.48 9.13 -6.03
CA ASN A 28 -13.81 8.67 -6.37
C ASN A 28 -13.74 7.88 -7.67
N TRP A 29 -13.93 6.57 -7.59
CA TRP A 29 -14.12 5.68 -8.72
C TRP A 29 -15.27 4.71 -8.41
N PRO A 30 -16.09 4.31 -9.40
CA PRO A 30 -16.53 5.17 -10.49
C PRO A 30 -17.34 6.36 -9.93
N VAL A 31 -17.30 7.52 -10.60
CA VAL A 31 -18.38 8.51 -10.44
C VAL A 31 -19.58 7.93 -11.17
N ALA A 32 -20.38 7.11 -10.50
CA ALA A 32 -21.72 6.82 -11.01
C ALA A 32 -22.45 8.16 -11.13
N GLY A 33 -22.98 8.47 -12.32
CA GLY A 33 -24.00 9.52 -12.48
C GLY A 33 -25.17 9.27 -11.51
N PRO A 34 -26.08 10.24 -11.31
CA PRO A 34 -27.05 10.22 -10.21
C PRO A 34 -27.89 8.93 -10.24
N ALA A 35 -27.43 7.93 -9.50
CA ALA A 35 -28.13 6.68 -9.32
C ALA A 35 -29.21 6.98 -8.29
N MET A 36 -30.45 6.99 -8.79
CA MET A 36 -31.67 7.26 -8.06
C MET A 36 -31.61 6.82 -6.60
N ALA A 37 -31.89 7.76 -5.71
CA ALA A 37 -32.29 7.48 -4.34
C ALA A 37 -33.40 6.42 -4.34
N ARG A 38 -33.04 5.17 -4.05
CA ARG A 38 -33.99 4.17 -3.58
C ARG A 38 -33.81 4.05 -2.08
N GLY A 39 -34.83 4.52 -1.37
CA GLY A 39 -34.92 4.52 0.09
C GLY A 39 -34.95 3.11 0.66
N THR A 40 -33.77 2.58 0.90
CA THR A 40 -33.54 1.47 1.82
C THR A 40 -32.42 1.91 2.74
N GLN A 41 -32.71 1.96 4.04
CA GLN A 41 -31.74 2.23 5.09
C GLN A 41 -30.65 1.14 5.01
N GLN A 42 -29.58 1.41 4.27
CA GLN A 42 -28.47 0.47 4.15
C GLN A 42 -27.77 0.34 5.50
N VAL A 43 -27.64 -0.88 6.00
CA VAL A 43 -26.90 -1.16 7.24
C VAL A 43 -25.42 -1.00 6.93
N ILE A 44 -24.80 0.01 7.55
CA ILE A 44 -23.35 0.22 7.45
C ILE A 44 -22.67 -0.78 8.37
N CYS A 45 -21.83 -1.65 7.80
CA CYS A 45 -20.99 -2.56 8.55
C CYS A 45 -19.81 -1.80 9.19
N GLU A 46 -19.63 -2.00 10.49
CA GLU A 46 -18.44 -1.57 11.23
C GLU A 46 -17.21 -2.33 10.67
N PRO A 47 -16.09 -1.65 10.38
CA PRO A 47 -14.88 -2.34 9.97
C PRO A 47 -14.36 -3.24 11.10
N PRO A 48 -13.72 -4.38 10.78
CA PRO A 48 -13.13 -5.24 11.80
C PRO A 48 -12.02 -4.51 12.56
N GLN A 49 -11.66 -5.00 13.76
CA GLN A 49 -10.47 -4.52 14.45
C GLN A 49 -9.25 -4.58 13.53
N LEU A 50 -8.54 -3.46 13.40
CA LEU A 50 -7.35 -3.38 12.57
C LEU A 50 -6.17 -3.98 13.36
N PRO A 51 -5.59 -5.12 12.94
CA PRO A 51 -4.37 -5.61 13.56
C PRO A 51 -3.24 -4.59 13.38
N GLN A 52 -2.28 -4.58 14.30
CA GLN A 52 -1.03 -3.86 14.09
C GLN A 52 -0.18 -4.63 13.07
N PRO A 53 0.50 -3.96 12.14
CA PRO A 53 1.46 -4.63 11.27
C PRO A 53 2.59 -5.22 12.10
N ALA A 54 3.14 -6.35 11.65
CA ALA A 54 4.22 -7.00 12.38
C ALA A 54 5.46 -6.10 12.41
N HIS A 55 5.97 -5.75 13.61
CA HIS A 55 7.15 -4.88 13.76
C HIS A 55 8.40 -5.43 13.03
N ARG A 56 8.44 -6.75 12.82
CA ARG A 56 9.50 -7.40 12.03
C ARG A 56 9.55 -6.96 10.58
N LEU A 57 8.47 -6.40 10.02
CA LEU A 57 8.47 -5.79 8.70
C LEU A 57 9.54 -4.69 8.63
N LEU A 58 9.45 -3.67 9.49
CA LEU A 58 10.43 -2.59 9.52
C LEU A 58 11.83 -3.10 9.89
N ALA A 59 11.94 -4.05 10.82
CA ALA A 59 13.24 -4.58 11.22
C ALA A 59 13.97 -5.33 10.10
N LEU A 60 13.24 -6.01 9.20
CA LEU A 60 13.81 -6.86 8.15
C LEU A 60 13.91 -6.18 6.79
N CYS A 61 12.96 -5.30 6.44
CA CYS A 61 12.97 -4.59 5.16
C CYS A 61 13.39 -3.14 5.26
N ASP A 62 13.68 -2.62 6.46
CA ASP A 62 14.03 -1.22 6.74
C ASP A 62 13.01 -0.20 6.21
N GLU A 63 13.25 1.09 6.45
CA GLU A 63 12.37 2.15 5.95
C GLU A 63 12.40 2.25 4.41
N SER A 64 13.57 2.07 3.80
CA SER A 64 13.76 2.14 2.35
C SER A 64 12.99 1.04 1.63
N GLY A 65 13.00 -0.19 2.17
CA GLY A 65 12.24 -1.29 1.60
C GLY A 65 10.72 -1.06 1.67
N LEU A 66 10.20 -0.55 2.78
CA LEU A 66 8.78 -0.18 2.89
C LEU A 66 8.41 0.95 1.91
N ARG A 67 9.24 1.98 1.81
CA ARG A 67 9.03 3.08 0.85
C ARG A 67 9.08 2.57 -0.60
N LYS A 68 9.99 1.65 -0.92
CA LYS A 68 10.09 1.01 -2.25
C LYS A 68 8.84 0.19 -2.57
N LEU A 69 8.35 -0.60 -1.62
CA LEU A 69 7.10 -1.36 -1.75
C LEU A 69 5.93 -0.43 -2.09
N VAL A 70 5.73 0.63 -1.29
CA VAL A 70 4.65 1.59 -1.51
C VAL A 70 4.80 2.30 -2.86
N LEU A 71 6.00 2.80 -3.18
CA LEU A 71 6.23 3.49 -4.44
C LEU A 71 5.90 2.60 -5.65
N HIS A 72 6.31 1.33 -5.61
CA HIS A 72 6.03 0.39 -6.69
C HIS A 72 4.54 0.07 -6.80
N HIS A 73 3.86 -0.11 -5.66
CA HIS A 73 2.41 -0.31 -5.63
C HIS A 73 1.65 0.89 -6.21
N MET A 74 2.02 2.10 -5.79
CA MET A 74 1.45 3.33 -6.32
C MET A 74 1.68 3.47 -7.83
N ARG A 75 2.87 3.13 -8.33
CA ARG A 75 3.17 3.16 -9.78
C ARG A 75 2.28 2.20 -10.57
N ARG A 76 1.97 1.02 -10.03
CA ARG A 76 0.99 0.10 -10.63
C ARG A 76 -0.40 0.72 -10.67
N LEU A 77 -0.81 1.35 -9.56
CA LEU A 77 -2.11 2.00 -9.46
C LEU A 77 -2.24 3.22 -10.38
N ARG A 78 -1.14 3.93 -10.68
CA ARG A 78 -1.10 5.12 -11.54
C ARG A 78 -1.75 4.89 -12.91
N HIS A 79 -1.55 3.70 -13.48
CA HIS A 79 -2.08 3.33 -14.80
C HIS A 79 -3.42 2.62 -14.73
N SER A 80 -3.97 2.44 -13.52
CA SER A 80 -5.26 1.83 -13.30
C SER A 80 -6.37 2.89 -13.29
N PRO A 81 -7.63 2.51 -13.51
CA PRO A 81 -8.76 3.44 -13.44
C PRO A 81 -8.86 4.20 -12.10
N LEU A 82 -8.27 3.67 -11.03
CA LEU A 82 -8.23 4.26 -9.69
C LEU A 82 -7.49 5.62 -9.66
N PHE A 83 -6.46 5.81 -10.49
CA PHE A 83 -5.66 7.04 -10.53
C PHE A 83 -5.68 7.77 -11.88
N ALA A 84 -6.56 7.36 -12.81
CA ALA A 84 -6.64 7.93 -14.15
C ALA A 84 -7.01 9.43 -14.22
N ARG A 85 -7.33 10.08 -13.08
CA ARG A 85 -7.69 11.50 -13.01
C ARG A 85 -6.82 12.34 -12.06
N SER A 86 -5.85 11.74 -11.37
CA SER A 86 -5.07 12.38 -10.28
C SER A 86 -3.65 12.80 -10.68
N HIS A 87 -3.42 13.03 -11.98
CA HIS A 87 -2.09 13.23 -12.59
C HIS A 87 -1.20 14.27 -11.90
N ASN A 88 -1.75 15.36 -11.37
CA ASN A 88 -0.96 16.48 -10.84
C ASN A 88 -0.51 16.31 -9.38
N CYS A 89 -1.00 15.30 -8.66
CA CYS A 89 -0.77 15.15 -7.22
C CYS A 89 -0.17 13.78 -6.83
N PHE A 90 0.12 12.93 -7.82
CA PHE A 90 0.50 11.53 -7.61
C PHE A 90 1.70 11.33 -6.68
N ASP A 91 2.77 12.12 -6.85
CA ASP A 91 3.98 11.97 -6.03
C ASP A 91 3.74 12.38 -4.57
N CYS A 92 2.93 13.42 -4.35
CA CYS A 92 2.56 13.85 -3.00
C CYS A 92 1.70 12.80 -2.29
N VAL A 93 0.70 12.23 -2.98
CA VAL A 93 -0.14 11.15 -2.44
C VAL A 93 0.70 9.91 -2.15
N SER A 94 1.59 9.53 -3.06
CA SER A 94 2.48 8.38 -2.88
C SER A 94 3.40 8.55 -1.68
N SER A 95 3.99 9.74 -1.50
CA SER A 95 4.82 10.05 -0.34
C SER A 95 4.03 10.00 0.97
N ARG A 96 2.79 10.50 0.98
CA ARG A 96 1.92 10.47 2.15
C ARG A 96 1.55 9.03 2.56
N ILE A 97 1.22 8.18 1.59
CA ILE A 97 0.94 6.76 1.84
C ILE A 97 2.20 6.06 2.36
N ALA A 98 3.36 6.39 1.82
CA ALA A 98 4.62 5.84 2.29
C ALA A 98 4.91 6.22 3.76
N ASP A 99 4.69 7.48 4.12
CA ASP A 99 4.80 7.95 5.51
C ASP A 99 3.81 7.19 6.42
N PHE A 100 2.57 6.98 5.98
CA PHE A 100 1.56 6.22 6.73
C PHE A 100 1.99 4.77 6.98
N VAL A 101 2.51 4.08 5.95
CA VAL A 101 2.95 2.68 6.05
C VAL A 101 4.17 2.55 6.95
N VAL A 102 5.17 3.43 6.79
CA VAL A 102 6.38 3.43 7.62
C VAL A 102 6.00 3.64 9.09
N GLU A 103 5.18 4.65 9.40
CA GLU A 103 4.73 4.92 10.76
C GLU A 103 3.92 3.75 11.33
N SER A 104 2.98 3.19 10.55
CA SER A 104 2.17 2.05 10.98
C SER A 104 3.04 0.84 11.33
N CYS A 105 4.12 0.59 10.59
CA CYS A 105 5.08 -0.49 10.86
C CYS A 105 6.03 -0.22 12.04
N GLY A 106 5.84 0.85 12.80
CA GLY A 106 6.65 1.22 13.97
C GLY A 106 7.81 2.19 13.65
N GLY A 107 7.78 2.84 12.49
CA GLY A 107 8.76 3.83 12.09
C GLY A 107 8.53 5.21 12.74
N PRO A 108 9.32 6.22 12.33
CA PRO A 108 9.14 7.58 12.82
C PRO A 108 7.75 8.15 12.51
N LEU A 109 7.29 9.11 13.32
CA LEU A 109 5.94 9.70 13.25
C LEU A 109 5.74 10.69 12.07
N TYR A 110 6.21 10.33 10.87
CA TYR A 110 6.14 11.20 9.70
C TYR A 110 4.72 11.52 9.28
N TYR A 111 3.81 10.56 9.38
CA TYR A 111 2.45 10.73 8.95
C TYR A 111 1.65 11.54 9.95
N SER A 112 1.70 11.18 11.24
CA SER A 112 0.93 11.90 12.25
C SER A 112 1.38 13.35 12.41
N GLN A 113 2.68 13.63 12.30
CA GLN A 113 3.20 14.99 12.39
C GLN A 113 2.82 15.86 11.19
N ARG A 114 2.71 15.28 9.99
CA ARG A 114 2.54 16.04 8.73
C ARG A 114 1.11 16.00 8.20
N HIS A 115 0.34 14.95 8.49
CA HIS A 115 -0.87 14.58 7.75
C HIS A 115 -2.07 14.16 8.64
N ALA A 116 -1.91 13.93 9.95
CA ALA A 116 -3.05 13.50 10.78
C ALA A 116 -4.15 14.57 10.98
N HIS A 117 -3.88 15.83 10.67
CA HIS A 117 -4.84 16.93 10.80
C HIS A 117 -5.73 17.11 9.55
N LEU A 118 -5.61 16.24 8.55
CA LEU A 118 -6.34 16.34 7.29
C LEU A 118 -7.78 15.84 7.45
N GLN A 119 -8.75 16.73 7.19
CA GLN A 119 -10.18 16.59 7.54
C GLN A 119 -10.99 15.65 6.64
N ALA A 120 -10.37 14.89 5.72
CA ALA A 120 -11.07 13.97 4.83
C ALA A 120 -10.75 12.52 5.20
N GLY A 121 -11.59 11.92 6.06
CA GLY A 121 -11.54 10.48 6.38
C GLY A 121 -10.67 10.13 7.58
N ALA A 122 -11.08 10.52 8.81
CA ALA A 122 -10.53 10.02 10.08
C ALA A 122 -9.00 9.90 10.22
N GLY A 123 -8.21 10.66 9.42
CA GLY A 123 -6.75 10.55 9.37
C GLY A 123 -6.19 9.48 8.42
N LEU A 124 -6.97 8.87 7.52
CA LEU A 124 -6.52 7.90 6.52
C LEU A 124 -5.92 8.58 5.27
N PRO A 125 -4.90 7.98 4.62
CA PRO A 125 -4.19 8.63 3.53
C PRO A 125 -4.95 8.64 2.19
N LEU A 126 -6.00 7.81 2.05
CA LEU A 126 -6.88 7.71 0.89
C LEU A 126 -8.18 6.98 1.27
N LEU A 127 -9.20 7.05 0.41
CA LEU A 127 -10.40 6.23 0.50
C LEU A 127 -10.70 5.54 -0.84
N LEU A 128 -11.40 4.40 -0.80
CA LEU A 128 -11.69 3.48 -1.91
C LEU A 128 -13.18 3.15 -1.95
N ASP A 129 -13.72 2.89 -3.14
CA ASP A 129 -14.96 2.12 -3.33
C ASP A 129 -14.69 0.61 -3.29
N GLU A 130 -15.72 -0.21 -3.50
CA GLU A 130 -15.60 -1.67 -3.52
C GLU A 130 -14.66 -2.15 -4.63
N ALA A 131 -14.84 -1.66 -5.86
CA ALA A 131 -14.00 -2.08 -6.99
C ALA A 131 -12.56 -1.56 -6.84
N GLY A 132 -12.38 -0.33 -6.36
CA GLY A 132 -11.09 0.24 -6.04
C GLY A 132 -10.34 -0.54 -4.97
N ARG A 133 -11.03 -1.09 -3.96
CA ARG A 133 -10.43 -1.99 -2.97
C ARG A 133 -9.87 -3.26 -3.60
N GLU A 134 -10.63 -3.92 -4.47
CA GLU A 134 -10.16 -5.14 -5.15
C GLU A 134 -8.95 -4.86 -6.03
N LEU A 135 -9.00 -3.76 -6.79
CA LEU A 135 -7.90 -3.29 -7.62
C LEU A 135 -6.66 -2.90 -6.80
N TRP A 136 -6.85 -2.27 -5.63
CA TRP A 136 -5.77 -1.94 -4.71
C TRP A 136 -5.05 -3.19 -4.21
N LEU A 137 -5.81 -4.21 -3.78
CA LEU A 137 -5.29 -5.47 -3.28
C LEU A 137 -4.57 -6.29 -4.37
N VAL A 138 -5.15 -6.42 -5.56
CA VAL A 138 -4.52 -7.20 -6.64
C VAL A 138 -3.22 -6.55 -7.11
N GLN A 139 -3.16 -5.22 -7.19
CA GLN A 139 -1.91 -4.52 -7.55
C GLN A 139 -0.87 -4.61 -6.44
N LEU A 140 -1.29 -4.66 -5.16
CA LEU A 140 -0.38 -4.90 -4.05
C LEU A 140 0.24 -6.30 -4.15
N TRP A 141 -0.58 -7.31 -4.45
CA TRP A 141 -0.10 -8.69 -4.63
C TRP A 141 1.00 -8.76 -5.71
N HIS A 142 0.73 -8.23 -6.91
CA HIS A 142 1.71 -8.21 -7.98
C HIS A 142 2.96 -7.37 -7.65
N THR A 143 2.84 -6.36 -6.79
CA THR A 143 4.02 -5.60 -6.33
C THR A 143 4.99 -6.49 -5.57
N PHE A 144 4.48 -7.45 -4.78
CA PHE A 144 5.34 -8.38 -4.06
C PHE A 144 6.19 -9.23 -5.01
N ASP A 145 5.63 -9.63 -6.15
CA ASP A 145 6.35 -10.38 -7.18
C ASP A 145 7.41 -9.51 -7.86
N ASP A 146 7.04 -8.31 -8.29
CA ASP A 146 7.96 -7.42 -9.04
C ASP A 146 9.21 -7.03 -8.25
N ILE A 147 9.07 -6.80 -6.93
CA ILE A 147 10.19 -6.39 -6.09
C ILE A 147 10.89 -7.55 -5.39
N GLY A 148 10.45 -8.79 -5.63
CA GLY A 148 10.98 -9.97 -4.95
C GLY A 148 10.75 -9.93 -3.43
N PHE A 149 9.60 -9.43 -2.97
CA PHE A 149 9.32 -9.28 -1.54
C PHE A 149 9.31 -10.66 -0.87
N PRO A 150 10.04 -10.89 0.24
CA PRO A 150 10.18 -12.23 0.82
C PRO A 150 8.83 -12.85 1.24
N PRO A 151 8.56 -14.15 0.96
CA PRO A 151 7.26 -14.77 1.25
C PRO A 151 6.79 -14.63 2.71
N ALA A 152 7.71 -14.73 3.67
CA ALA A 152 7.39 -14.54 5.10
C ALA A 152 6.90 -13.11 5.39
N LEU A 153 7.49 -12.10 4.74
CA LEU A 153 7.09 -10.70 4.90
C LEU A 153 5.81 -10.38 4.10
N ARG A 154 5.57 -11.06 2.97
CA ARG A 154 4.30 -10.93 2.22
C ARG A 154 3.11 -11.30 3.12
N ALA A 155 3.20 -12.43 3.82
CA ALA A 155 2.16 -12.89 4.73
C ALA A 155 1.89 -11.87 5.84
N ASP A 156 2.94 -11.33 6.47
CA ASP A 156 2.82 -10.31 7.52
C ASP A 156 2.20 -9.02 7.02
N PHE A 157 2.69 -8.52 5.87
CA PHE A 157 2.18 -7.28 5.31
C PHE A 157 0.72 -7.45 4.89
N TRP A 158 0.38 -8.59 4.28
CA TRP A 158 -0.99 -8.89 3.85
C TRP A 158 -1.97 -9.04 5.02
N ALA A 159 -1.54 -9.65 6.13
CA ALA A 159 -2.33 -9.79 7.35
C ALA A 159 -2.77 -8.42 7.93
N TRP A 160 -2.03 -7.36 7.61
CA TRP A 160 -2.39 -5.98 7.94
C TRP A 160 -3.09 -5.23 6.79
N ALA A 161 -2.57 -5.34 5.57
CA ALA A 161 -3.06 -4.60 4.41
C ALA A 161 -4.49 -5.00 4.01
N GLU A 162 -4.86 -6.28 4.12
CA GLU A 162 -6.21 -6.75 3.80
C GLU A 162 -7.28 -6.15 4.74
N PRO A 163 -7.16 -6.22 6.07
CA PRO A 163 -8.12 -5.56 6.95
C PRO A 163 -8.02 -4.04 6.86
N LEU A 164 -6.82 -3.46 6.70
CA LEU A 164 -6.65 -2.02 6.46
C LEU A 164 -7.47 -1.55 5.26
N SER A 165 -7.48 -2.31 4.17
CA SER A 165 -8.22 -1.94 2.96
C SER A 165 -9.73 -1.81 3.18
N ILE A 166 -10.29 -2.46 4.21
CA ILE A 166 -11.70 -2.28 4.64
C ILE A 166 -11.88 -0.93 5.34
N HIS A 167 -10.92 -0.51 6.16
CA HIS A 167 -10.91 0.83 6.77
C HIS A 167 -10.79 1.93 5.72
N LEU A 168 -10.09 1.65 4.61
CA LEU A 168 -9.99 2.55 3.46
C LEU A 168 -11.30 2.65 2.64
N LEU A 169 -12.33 1.81 2.87
CA LEU A 169 -13.59 1.95 2.15
C LEU A 169 -14.32 3.23 2.53
N VAL A 170 -14.86 3.94 1.53
CA VAL A 170 -15.82 5.04 1.72
C VAL A 170 -17.06 4.51 2.45
N ARG A 171 -17.70 5.36 3.25
CA ARG A 171 -18.78 4.95 4.17
C ARG A 171 -19.93 4.19 3.48
N HIS A 172 -20.32 4.63 2.28
CA HIS A 172 -21.43 4.02 1.53
C HIS A 172 -21.04 2.69 0.86
N ALA A 173 -19.75 2.39 0.74
CA ALA A 173 -19.24 1.13 0.21
C ALA A 173 -19.14 0.02 1.28
N ARG A 174 -19.67 0.27 2.49
CA ARG A 174 -19.60 -0.65 3.65
C ARG A 174 -20.96 -1.29 3.94
N VAL A 175 -21.71 -1.68 2.91
CA VAL A 175 -23.14 -2.04 3.04
C VAL A 175 -23.45 -3.54 3.01
N GLU A 176 -22.42 -4.37 2.86
CA GLU A 176 -22.40 -5.82 3.04
C GLU A 176 -21.10 -6.16 3.79
N PRO A 177 -20.98 -7.26 4.55
CA PRO A 177 -19.69 -7.61 5.12
C PRO A 177 -18.65 -7.65 3.98
N PRO A 178 -17.61 -6.79 4.03
CA PRO A 178 -16.69 -6.65 2.90
C PRO A 178 -16.02 -7.98 2.59
N ARG A 179 -15.91 -8.31 1.30
CA ARG A 179 -15.28 -9.56 0.86
C ARG A 179 -13.88 -9.68 1.45
N ARG A 180 -13.63 -10.78 2.14
CA ARG A 180 -12.34 -11.06 2.78
C ARG A 180 -11.39 -11.77 1.83
N TYR A 181 -10.12 -11.42 1.92
CA TYR A 181 -9.06 -11.99 1.09
C TYR A 181 -7.93 -12.57 1.95
N PRO A 182 -8.13 -13.69 2.67
CA PRO A 182 -7.06 -14.31 3.48
C PRO A 182 -5.82 -14.61 2.62
N TYR A 183 -4.63 -14.45 3.20
CA TYR A 183 -3.37 -14.60 2.47
C TYR A 183 -3.28 -15.93 1.71
N GLU A 184 -3.58 -17.06 2.36
CA GLU A 184 -3.51 -18.39 1.74
C GLU A 184 -4.48 -18.56 0.57
N LEU A 185 -5.67 -17.96 0.66
CA LEU A 185 -6.65 -17.98 -0.44
C LEU A 185 -6.07 -17.26 -1.66
N VAL A 186 -5.57 -16.05 -1.48
CA VAL A 186 -5.00 -15.25 -2.57
C VAL A 186 -3.76 -15.94 -3.13
N ARG A 187 -2.89 -16.43 -2.25
CA ARG A 187 -1.68 -17.19 -2.61
C ARG A 187 -1.99 -18.34 -3.56
N SER A 188 -3.06 -19.09 -3.31
CA SER A 188 -3.47 -20.21 -4.15
C SER A 188 -3.85 -19.83 -5.59
N TRP A 189 -4.32 -18.59 -5.82
CA TRP A 189 -4.68 -18.12 -7.16
C TRP A 189 -3.48 -17.85 -8.06
N PHE A 190 -2.31 -17.58 -7.45
CA PHE A 190 -1.09 -17.22 -8.15
C PHE A 190 -0.02 -18.32 -8.12
N HIS A 191 -0.27 -19.44 -7.42
CA HIS A 191 0.60 -20.61 -7.52
C HIS A 191 0.33 -21.32 -8.84
N SER A 192 1.36 -21.37 -9.70
CA SER A 192 1.34 -22.20 -10.89
C SER A 192 1.98 -23.56 -10.55
N PRO A 193 1.28 -24.70 -10.73
CA PRO A 193 1.83 -26.02 -10.40
C PRO A 193 3.05 -26.42 -11.25
N ALA A 194 3.38 -25.66 -12.30
CA ALA A 194 4.51 -25.95 -13.19
C ALA A 194 5.89 -25.63 -12.59
N THR A 195 5.98 -24.76 -11.58
CA THR A 195 7.28 -24.33 -11.01
C THR A 195 7.87 -25.36 -10.05
N ASP A 196 7.05 -26.22 -9.44
CA ASP A 196 7.51 -27.25 -8.48
C ASP A 196 8.01 -28.54 -9.15
N MET A 197 7.88 -28.67 -10.47
CA MET A 197 8.22 -29.89 -11.21
C MET A 197 9.58 -29.82 -11.95
N LEU A 198 10.28 -28.68 -11.92
CA LEU A 198 11.63 -28.59 -12.48
C LEU A 198 12.68 -28.90 -11.39
N PRO A 199 13.42 -30.02 -11.49
CA PRO A 199 14.55 -30.25 -10.62
C PRO A 199 15.62 -29.16 -10.84
N PRO A 200 16.43 -28.83 -9.81
CA PRO A 200 17.51 -27.88 -9.96
C PRO A 200 18.46 -28.34 -11.07
N ILE A 201 18.84 -27.41 -11.97
CA ILE A 201 19.73 -27.64 -13.13
C ILE A 201 21.07 -28.30 -12.73
N ALA A 202 21.43 -28.25 -11.44
CA ALA A 202 22.60 -28.92 -10.87
C ALA A 202 22.65 -30.45 -11.13
N ASP A 203 21.50 -31.12 -11.29
CA ASP A 203 21.46 -32.57 -11.50
C ASP A 203 21.63 -33.01 -12.97
N LEU A 204 21.66 -32.07 -13.92
CA LEU A 204 21.85 -32.38 -15.36
C LEU A 204 23.32 -32.32 -15.81
N ILE A 205 24.25 -31.91 -14.94
CA ILE A 205 25.69 -31.84 -15.24
C ILE A 205 26.44 -32.88 -14.40
N ARG A 206 26.09 -34.16 -14.54
CA ARG A 206 26.96 -35.26 -14.08
C ARG A 206 27.72 -35.79 -15.30
N PRO A 207 29.07 -35.65 -15.37
CA PRO A 207 29.84 -36.22 -16.47
C PRO A 207 29.75 -37.74 -16.37
N SER A 208 29.28 -38.37 -17.46
CA SER A 208 29.20 -39.83 -17.57
C SER A 208 30.60 -40.41 -17.41
N GLY A 209 30.81 -41.14 -16.32
CA GLY A 209 32.07 -41.77 -15.98
C GLY A 209 32.45 -42.81 -17.03
N ARG A 210 33.69 -42.67 -17.51
CA ARG A 210 34.43 -43.66 -18.31
C ARG A 210 34.39 -45.02 -17.57
N SER A 211 33.95 -46.07 -18.25
CA SER A 211 34.16 -47.44 -17.80
C SER A 211 35.30 -48.04 -18.61
N GLU A 212 36.33 -48.50 -17.90
CA GLU A 212 37.48 -49.22 -18.40
C GLU A 212 37.09 -50.59 -18.98
N SER A 213 37.70 -50.95 -20.11
CA SER A 213 38.11 -52.31 -20.48
C SER A 213 39.16 -52.20 -21.58
#